data_AF-A0A930NNI4-F1
#
_entry.id   AF-A0A930NNI4-F1
#
_cell.length_a   1.000
_cell.length_b   1.000
_cell.length_c   1.000
_cell.angle_alpha   90.00
_cell.angle_beta   90.00
_cell.angle_gamma   90.00
#
_symmetry.space_group_name_H-M   'P 1'
#
loop_
_entity.id
_entity.type
_entity.pdbx_description
1 polymer ?
#
loop_
_entity_poly.entity_id
_entity_poly.type
_entity_poly.pdbx_seq_one_letter_code
_entity_poly.pdbx_strand_id
1 'polypeptide(L)'
;MHKEKRAFKKNATIKIEPYLAEYIIGKYGVDKKSGTVKIPHTSDLYHCIWENMSRQRANQPDNTDGNLRISLPCRKGGDGIAWKDPAYYNY
;
A
#
# COMPACT_ATOMS: atom_id res chain seq x y z
N MET A 1 9.28 -3.93 19.40
CA MET A 1 8.96 -5.29 18.91
C MET A 1 7.61 -5.44 18.20
N HIS A 2 6.42 -5.36 18.84
CA HIS A 2 5.15 -5.61 18.12
C HIS A 2 4.75 -4.52 17.10
N LYS A 3 5.13 -3.26 17.35
CA LYS A 3 4.84 -2.13 16.43
C LYS A 3 5.63 -2.24 15.11
N GLU A 4 6.88 -2.70 15.16
CA GLU A 4 7.75 -2.83 13.97
C GLU A 4 7.32 -3.97 13.05
N LYS A 5 6.98 -5.15 13.62
CA LYS A 5 6.37 -6.25 12.85
C LYS A 5 5.03 -5.86 12.21
N ARG A 6 4.30 -4.91 12.81
CA ARG A 6 3.02 -4.40 12.28
C ARG A 6 3.22 -3.33 11.20
N ALA A 7 4.32 -2.58 11.24
CA ALA A 7 4.73 -1.68 10.17
C ALA A 7 5.17 -2.44 8.92
N PHE A 8 5.75 -3.63 9.06
CA PHE A 8 6.07 -4.52 7.94
C PHE A 8 4.84 -4.96 7.13
N LYS A 9 3.67 -5.11 7.78
CA LYS A 9 2.38 -5.40 7.11
C LYS A 9 1.79 -4.22 6.34
N LYS A 10 2.46 -3.07 6.29
CA LYS A 10 2.00 -1.88 5.55
C LYS A 10 2.63 -1.73 4.18
N ASN A 11 3.55 -2.60 3.77
CA ASN A 11 4.22 -2.48 2.49
C ASN A 11 4.05 -3.77 1.70
N ALA A 12 3.81 -3.65 0.39
CA ALA A 12 3.73 -4.78 -0.52
C ALA A 12 4.69 -4.58 -1.68
N THR A 13 5.34 -5.66 -2.08
CA THR A 13 6.19 -5.71 -3.28
C THR A 13 5.38 -6.36 -4.39
N ILE A 14 5.22 -5.65 -5.51
CA ILE A 14 4.46 -6.08 -6.67
C ILE A 14 5.34 -6.08 -7.91
N LYS A 15 5.00 -6.95 -8.87
CA LYS A 15 5.65 -7.01 -10.17
C LYS A 15 4.67 -6.50 -11.21
N ILE A 16 5.04 -5.43 -11.89
CA ILE A 16 4.30 -4.83 -13.00
C ILE A 16 5.27 -4.56 -14.15
N GLU A 17 4.77 -4.06 -15.26
CA GLU A 17 5.60 -3.68 -16.41
C GLU A 17 6.64 -2.62 -16.01
N PRO A 18 7.91 -2.73 -16.45
CA PRO A 18 8.98 -1.82 -16.01
C PRO A 18 8.68 -0.33 -16.23
N TYR A 19 8.07 0.02 -17.37
CA TYR A 19 7.73 1.41 -17.69
C TYR A 19 6.64 1.97 -16.75
N LEU A 20 5.72 1.12 -16.27
CA LEU A 20 4.70 1.53 -15.29
C LEU A 20 5.32 1.73 -13.91
N ALA A 21 6.26 0.86 -13.52
CA ALA A 21 6.98 1.01 -12.26
C ALA A 21 7.76 2.34 -12.22
N GLU A 22 8.47 2.66 -13.30
CA GLU A 22 9.19 3.92 -13.46
C GLU A 22 8.25 5.13 -13.41
N TYR A 23 7.12 5.07 -14.13
CA TYR A 23 6.11 6.13 -14.10
C TYR A 23 5.53 6.36 -12.70
N ILE A 24 5.18 5.30 -11.97
CA ILE A 24 4.62 5.39 -10.62
C ILE A 24 5.64 6.00 -9.65
N ILE A 25 6.92 5.60 -9.76
CA ILE A 25 8.02 6.16 -8.99
C ILE A 25 8.20 7.65 -9.28
N GLY A 26 8.20 8.05 -10.55
CA GLY A 26 8.33 9.45 -10.96
C GLY A 26 7.14 10.31 -10.54
N LYS A 27 5.92 9.75 -10.60
CA LYS A 27 4.67 10.48 -10.29
C LYS A 27 4.46 10.74 -8.81
N TYR A 28 4.70 9.74 -7.96
CA TYR A 28 4.37 9.82 -6.52
C TYR A 28 5.61 9.94 -5.63
N GLY A 29 6.80 9.70 -6.17
CA GLY A 29 8.04 9.68 -5.41
C GLY A 29 8.17 8.45 -4.51
N VAL A 30 9.38 8.25 -4.02
CA VAL A 30 9.74 7.14 -3.13
C VAL A 30 10.14 7.72 -1.78
N ASP A 31 9.58 7.17 -0.70
CA ASP A 31 10.03 7.52 0.64
C ASP A 31 11.47 7.02 0.85
N LYS A 32 12.38 7.96 1.16
CA LYS A 32 13.81 7.69 1.34
C LYS A 32 14.11 6.71 2.48
N LYS A 33 13.20 6.57 3.45
CA LYS A 33 13.39 5.68 4.60
C LYS A 33 12.92 4.25 4.35
N SER A 34 11.79 4.06 3.67
CA SER A 34 11.19 2.74 3.46
C SER A 34 11.39 2.18 2.05
N GLY A 35 11.82 3.02 1.10
CA GLY A 35 11.91 2.65 -0.31
C GLY A 35 10.54 2.35 -0.93
N THR A 36 9.46 2.89 -0.36
CA THR A 36 8.10 2.63 -0.84
C THR A 36 7.48 3.84 -1.50
N VAL A 37 6.67 3.60 -2.53
CA VAL A 37 5.82 4.61 -3.12
C VAL A 37 4.58 4.80 -2.26
N LYS A 38 4.30 6.05 -1.89
CA LYS A 38 3.12 6.43 -1.12
C LYS A 38 2.09 7.05 -2.05
N ILE A 39 1.05 6.28 -2.35
CA ILE A 39 -0.04 6.75 -3.20
C ILE A 39 -0.95 7.66 -2.36
N PRO A 40 -1.27 8.89 -2.82
CA PRO A 40 -2.18 9.79 -2.12
C PRO A 40 -3.58 9.20 -1.99
N HIS A 41 -4.23 9.46 -0.85
CA HIS A 41 -5.60 8.99 -0.58
C HIS A 41 -6.65 9.62 -1.51
N THR A 42 -6.31 10.71 -2.18
CA THR A 42 -7.17 11.40 -3.16
C THR A 42 -7.10 10.80 -4.57
N SER A 43 -6.26 9.78 -4.78
CA SER A 43 -6.08 9.15 -6.09
C SER A 43 -6.98 7.93 -6.23
N ASP A 44 -7.63 7.77 -7.39
CA ASP A 44 -8.39 6.56 -7.73
C ASP A 44 -7.56 5.28 -7.57
N LEU A 45 -6.25 5.37 -7.83
CA LEU A 45 -5.34 4.23 -7.65
C LEU A 45 -5.27 3.77 -6.18
N TYR A 46 -5.38 4.71 -5.22
CA TYR A 46 -5.43 4.37 -3.80
C TYR A 46 -6.67 3.54 -3.48
N HIS A 47 -7.83 3.96 -3.98
CA HIS A 47 -9.10 3.27 -3.79
C HIS A 47 -9.11 1.91 -4.51
N CYS A 48 -8.64 1.84 -5.75
CA CYS A 48 -8.47 0.58 -6.48
C CYS A 48 -7.59 -0.41 -5.71
N ILE A 49 -6.44 0.03 -5.19
CA ILE A 49 -5.57 -0.84 -4.39
C ILE A 49 -6.32 -1.29 -3.14
N TRP A 50 -6.97 -0.36 -2.44
CA TRP A 50 -7.72 -0.65 -1.21
C TRP A 50 -8.77 -1.75 -1.38
N GLU A 51 -9.59 -1.63 -2.43
CA GLU A 51 -10.65 -2.60 -2.76
C GLU A 51 -10.06 -3.97 -3.08
N ASN A 52 -8.93 -4.00 -3.80
CA ASN A 52 -8.28 -5.24 -4.21
C ASN A 52 -7.34 -5.83 -3.13
N MET A 53 -7.10 -5.15 -2.01
CA MET A 53 -6.33 -5.72 -0.92
C MET A 53 -7.07 -6.91 -0.32
N SER A 54 -6.50 -8.10 -0.42
CA SER A 54 -6.95 -9.28 0.32
C SER A 54 -5.96 -9.60 1.44
N ARG A 55 -6.42 -10.34 2.46
CA ARG A 55 -5.50 -10.81 3.51
C ARG A 55 -4.55 -11.84 2.89
N GLN A 56 -3.24 -11.57 2.96
CA GLN A 56 -2.22 -12.53 2.55
C GLN A 56 -2.49 -13.88 3.25
N ARG A 57 -2.52 -14.96 2.47
CA ARG A 57 -2.74 -16.31 3.01
C ARG A 57 -1.51 -16.69 3.84
N ALA A 58 -1.72 -17.44 4.93
CA ALA A 58 -0.63 -17.80 5.87
C ALA A 58 0.50 -18.58 5.20
N ASN A 59 0.19 -19.28 4.10
CA ASN A 59 1.13 -20.15 3.39
C ASN A 59 1.74 -19.46 2.17
N GLN A 60 1.45 -18.18 1.93
CA GLN A 60 1.95 -17.46 0.76
C GLN A 60 3.30 -16.81 1.09
N PRO A 61 4.38 -17.15 0.37
CA PRO A 61 5.68 -16.54 0.60
C PRO A 61 5.65 -15.05 0.27
N ASP A 62 6.54 -14.29 0.91
CA ASP A 62 6.71 -12.88 0.57
C ASP A 62 7.23 -12.76 -0.86
N ASN A 63 6.59 -11.88 -1.63
CA ASN A 63 7.00 -11.64 -3.01
C ASN A 63 8.27 -10.80 -3.04
N THR A 64 9.42 -11.43 -3.26
CA THR A 64 10.73 -10.77 -3.33
C THR A 64 11.12 -10.35 -4.75
N ASP A 65 10.43 -10.84 -5.78
CA ASP A 65 10.74 -10.59 -7.21
C ASP A 65 9.91 -9.45 -7.82
N GLY A 66 9.52 -8.45 -7.02
CA GLY A 66 8.78 -7.29 -7.51
C GLY A 66 9.67 -6.09 -7.82
N ASN A 67 9.31 -5.35 -8.85
CA ASN A 67 10.00 -4.14 -9.29
C ASN A 67 9.40 -2.84 -8.70
N LEU A 68 8.31 -2.93 -7.94
CA LEU A 68 7.69 -1.79 -7.29
C LEU A 68 7.29 -2.15 -5.85
N ARG A 69 7.68 -1.31 -4.90
CA ARG A 69 7.28 -1.44 -3.49
C ARG A 69 6.30 -0.35 -3.13
N ILE A 70 5.08 -0.71 -2.80
CA ILE A 70 4.00 0.22 -2.46
C ILE A 70 3.71 0.23 -0.97
N SER A 71 3.37 1.40 -0.44
CA SER A 71 2.77 1.52 0.89
C SER A 71 1.28 1.24 0.77
N LEU A 72 0.84 0.16 1.40
CA LEU A 72 -0.54 -0.26 1.43
C LEU A 72 -1.40 0.73 2.22
N PRO A 73 -2.60 1.05 1.71
CA PRO A 73 -3.53 1.90 2.42
C PRO A 73 -4.00 1.25 3.74
N CYS A 74 -4.22 2.07 4.78
CA CYS A 74 -4.42 1.58 6.15
C CYS A 74 -5.90 1.29 6.47
N ARG A 75 -6.26 0.01 6.66
CA ARG A 75 -7.63 -0.44 7.02
C ARG A 75 -8.17 0.00 8.39
N LYS A 76 -7.38 0.68 9.20
CA LYS A 76 -7.78 1.15 10.54
C LYS A 76 -7.58 2.66 10.64
N GLY A 77 -8.65 3.35 11.01
CA GLY A 77 -8.64 4.64 11.68
C GLY A 77 -7.71 4.61 12.89
N GLY A 78 -7.16 5.78 13.21
CA GLY A 78 -6.51 5.97 14.51
C GLY A 78 -7.42 5.51 15.65
N ASP A 79 -6.82 5.02 16.72
CA ASP A 79 -7.50 4.61 17.97
C ASP A 79 -8.61 3.56 17.85
N GLY A 80 -8.41 2.56 16.98
CA GLY A 80 -9.27 1.39 16.96
C GLY A 80 -10.60 1.59 16.22
N ILE A 81 -10.80 2.75 15.60
CA ILE A 81 -11.94 3.03 14.73
C ILE A 81 -11.59 2.55 13.32
N ALA A 82 -12.51 1.89 12.60
CA ALA A 82 -12.30 1.57 11.17
C ALA A 82 -12.19 2.89 10.39
N TRP A 83 -11.24 3.02 9.45
CA TRP A 83 -11.24 4.22 8.60
C TRP A 83 -12.59 4.22 7.88
N LYS A 84 -13.28 5.35 7.98
CA LYS A 84 -14.58 5.60 7.37
C LYS A 84 -14.53 5.19 5.90
N ASP A 85 -15.44 4.32 5.49
CA ASP A 85 -15.53 3.78 4.14
C ASP A 85 -15.55 4.95 3.13
N PRO A 86 -14.61 5.00 2.16
CA PRO A 86 -14.58 6.04 1.14
C PRO A 86 -15.89 6.19 0.35
N ALA A 87 -16.68 5.12 0.23
CA ALA A 87 -17.99 5.16 -0.41
C ALA A 87 -19.02 6.00 0.38
N TYR A 88 -18.80 6.24 1.68
CA TYR A 88 -19.74 6.90 2.58
C TYR A 88 -19.26 8.27 3.12
N TYR A 89 -17.97 8.60 3.02
CA TYR A 89 -17.39 9.74 3.73
C TYR A 89 -16.56 10.71 2.88
N ASN A 90 -16.83 10.79 1.57
CA ASN A 90 -16.36 11.91 0.76
C ASN A 90 -17.16 13.18 1.07
N TYR A 91 -16.63 14.02 1.96
CA TYR A 91 -16.88 15.46 2.04
C TYR A 91 -15.55 16.22 2.08
#